data_AF-A0A7S1F123-F1
#
_entry.id   AF-A0A7S1F123-F1
#
_cell.length_a   1.000
_cell.length_b   1.000
_cell.length_c   1.000
_cell.angle_alpha   90.00
_cell.angle_beta   90.00
_cell.angle_gamma   90.00
#
_symmetry.space_group_name_H-M   'P 1'
#
loop_
_entity.id
_entity.type
_entity.pdbx_description
1 polymer ?
#
loop_
_entity_poly.entity_id
_entity_poly.type
_entity_poly.pdbx_seq_one_letter_code
_entity_poly.pdbx_strand_id
1 'polypeptide(L)'
;MAMARVPFISCAVFTSLARGITLHRGLSASGLVDDGESTILNNDAVESATFEGYLAKAVWAMSARSIDAASAWKTQYLGVEDDRQPHDCGSNSRFIISNFTLGTPLFGLHGVHAAGVSGARSHTSGEISVERMEDILDEVIEGTTYSPWMDNHFALYRYDLVPLVSKFRAAGQKFVVLSWDADGLTFYSVIAHVAKSQEIYEFISHQKPTNAYEIVRFPVARHYFGGRFESLEADNRNVALHFSQTTRDLTHAVHFFKDVLDLDPIDQGTFDGGRFAIFNLSTHESTSEMNMHYGQVQLWE
;
A
#
# COMPACT_ATOMS: atom_id res chain seq x y z
N MET A 1 18.01 20.33 10.95
CA MET A 1 18.49 19.08 11.57
C MET A 1 18.86 18.16 10.41
N ALA A 2 20.14 17.92 10.15
CA ALA A 2 20.57 17.18 8.97
C ALA A 2 20.21 15.69 9.14
N MET A 3 19.25 15.18 8.36
CA MET A 3 18.93 13.75 8.35
C MET A 3 20.16 12.97 7.84
N ALA A 4 20.64 12.03 8.65
CA ALA A 4 21.70 11.12 8.26
C ALA A 4 21.25 10.28 7.05
N ARG A 5 22.14 10.11 6.06
CA ARG A 5 21.90 9.33 4.84
C ARG A 5 21.88 7.83 5.15
N VAL A 6 20.76 7.29 5.65
CA VAL A 6 20.55 5.85 5.90
C VAL A 6 20.11 5.14 4.62
N PRO A 7 20.85 4.20 4.01
CA PRO A 7 20.46 3.57 2.74
C PRO A 7 19.03 3.00 2.80
N PHE A 8 18.22 3.33 1.79
CA PHE A 8 16.78 3.07 1.78
C PHE A 8 16.50 1.71 1.13
N ILE A 9 15.97 0.77 1.91
CA ILE A 9 15.33 -0.44 1.40
C ILE A 9 13.99 -0.58 2.14
N SER A 10 13.04 0.32 1.87
CA SER A 10 11.62 -0.01 2.06
C SER A 10 11.16 -0.62 0.74
N CYS A 11 11.11 -1.95 0.69
CA CYS A 11 10.66 -2.67 -0.49
C CYS A 11 9.19 -3.01 -0.30
N ALA A 12 8.30 -2.02 -0.52
CA ALA A 12 6.94 -2.34 -0.88
C ALA A 12 6.94 -2.71 -2.37
N VAL A 13 6.98 -4.02 -2.66
CA VAL A 13 6.91 -4.53 -4.03
C VAL A 13 5.44 -4.66 -4.41
N PHE A 14 4.91 -3.65 -5.09
CA PHE A 14 3.56 -3.72 -5.61
C PHE A 14 3.55 -4.55 -6.88
N THR A 15 2.82 -5.67 -6.87
CA THR A 15 2.58 -6.44 -8.09
C THR A 15 1.36 -5.80 -8.77
N SER A 16 1.58 -5.04 -9.84
CA SER A 16 0.51 -4.85 -10.82
C SER A 16 0.37 -6.17 -11.58
N LEU A 17 -0.85 -6.70 -11.66
CA LEU A 17 -1.17 -7.72 -12.67
C LEU A 17 -1.61 -6.96 -13.92
N ALA A 18 -0.71 -6.15 -14.50
CA ALA A 18 -0.98 -5.50 -15.78
C ALA A 18 -0.77 -6.52 -16.91
N ARG A 19 -1.77 -6.65 -17.79
CA ARG A 19 -1.65 -7.39 -19.05
C ARG A 19 -0.44 -6.88 -19.85
N GLY A 20 0.43 -7.81 -20.27
CA GLY A 20 1.49 -7.54 -21.25
C GLY A 20 2.83 -8.22 -20.96
N ILE A 21 3.14 -8.53 -19.70
CA ILE A 21 4.33 -9.32 -19.39
C ILE A 21 3.96 -10.80 -19.47
N THR A 22 4.06 -11.36 -20.68
CA THR A 22 4.36 -12.78 -20.83
C THR A 22 5.73 -13.02 -20.19
N LEU A 23 5.75 -13.32 -18.90
CA LEU A 23 6.92 -13.94 -18.28
C LEU A 23 7.02 -15.33 -18.92
N HIS A 24 7.79 -15.44 -20.00
CA HIS A 24 8.31 -16.71 -20.47
C HIS A 24 9.23 -17.28 -19.37
N ARG A 25 8.63 -17.82 -18.30
CA ARG A 25 9.34 -18.74 -17.42
C ARG A 25 9.43 -20.07 -18.16
N GLY A 26 10.44 -20.15 -19.02
CA GLY A 26 11.07 -21.41 -19.35
C GLY A 26 11.70 -21.98 -18.08
N LEU A 27 10.92 -22.72 -17.31
CA LEU A 27 11.41 -23.68 -16.34
C LEU A 27 10.87 -25.04 -16.78
N SER A 28 11.62 -25.68 -17.68
CA SER A 28 11.54 -27.11 -17.91
C SER A 28 11.96 -27.80 -16.60
N ALA A 29 11.00 -28.22 -15.79
CA ALA A 29 11.24 -29.23 -14.78
C ALA A 29 11.22 -30.60 -15.48
N SER A 30 12.37 -31.01 -16.03
CA SER A 30 12.61 -32.40 -16.35
C SER A 30 12.89 -33.14 -15.03
N GLY A 31 11.94 -33.97 -14.61
CA GLY A 31 12.09 -34.87 -13.46
C GLY A 31 11.14 -36.05 -13.64
N LEU A 32 11.71 -37.19 -14.04
CA LEU A 32 11.13 -38.55 -14.10
C LEU A 32 10.40 -38.90 -12.78
N VAL A 33 9.30 -39.64 -12.73
CA VAL A 33 9.08 -41.10 -12.97
C VAL A 33 7.54 -41.30 -12.95
N ASP A 34 6.90 -41.73 -14.03
CA ASP A 34 6.49 -43.11 -14.41
C ASP A 34 5.13 -43.58 -13.84
N ASP A 35 4.33 -44.14 -14.77
CA ASP A 35 3.12 -44.96 -14.62
C ASP A 35 1.75 -44.32 -14.27
N GLY A 36 1.00 -43.93 -15.31
CA GLY A 36 -0.47 -44.07 -15.31
C GLY A 36 -1.26 -42.84 -15.79
N GLU A 37 -1.78 -42.92 -17.02
CA GLU A 37 -2.71 -41.98 -17.68
C GLU A 37 -2.27 -40.51 -17.79
N SER A 38 -1.60 -40.22 -18.91
CA SER A 38 -1.46 -38.84 -19.39
C SER A 38 -2.82 -38.28 -19.79
N THR A 39 -3.48 -37.56 -18.88
CA THR A 39 -4.50 -36.58 -19.30
C THR A 39 -3.73 -35.43 -19.95
N ILE A 40 -3.67 -35.43 -21.28
CA ILE A 40 -3.28 -34.23 -22.03
C ILE A 40 -4.37 -33.21 -21.74
N LEU A 41 -4.14 -32.35 -20.75
CA LEU A 41 -4.93 -31.15 -20.56
C LEU A 41 -4.62 -30.27 -21.77
N ASN A 42 -5.54 -30.26 -22.74
CA ASN A 42 -5.51 -29.31 -23.85
C ASN A 42 -5.31 -27.90 -23.28
N ASN A 43 -4.26 -27.23 -23.73
CA ASN A 43 -3.92 -25.83 -23.41
C ASN A 43 -5.02 -24.82 -23.84
N ASP A 44 -6.11 -25.28 -24.44
CA ASP A 44 -7.14 -24.44 -25.06
C ASP A 44 -8.32 -24.10 -24.14
N ALA A 45 -8.30 -24.52 -22.87
CA ALA A 45 -9.39 -24.25 -21.92
C ALA A 45 -8.94 -23.61 -20.59
N VAL A 46 -7.77 -22.95 -20.57
CA VAL A 46 -7.58 -21.89 -19.58
C VAL A 46 -8.41 -20.72 -20.09
N GLU A 47 -9.67 -20.63 -19.64
CA GLU A 47 -10.36 -19.35 -19.68
C GLU A 47 -9.40 -18.34 -19.06
N SER A 48 -8.83 -17.48 -19.91
CA SER A 48 -8.06 -16.35 -19.45
C SER A 48 -9.06 -15.49 -18.69
N ALA A 49 -9.16 -15.69 -17.38
CA ALA A 49 -9.69 -14.67 -16.50
C ALA A 49 -8.77 -13.48 -16.74
N THR A 50 -9.22 -12.58 -17.61
CA THR A 50 -8.57 -11.32 -17.87
C THR A 50 -8.73 -10.53 -16.59
N PHE A 51 -7.81 -10.72 -15.65
CA PHE A 51 -7.56 -9.74 -14.62
C PHE A 51 -7.05 -8.51 -15.37
N GLU A 52 -7.99 -7.64 -15.66
CA GLU A 52 -7.74 -6.28 -16.11
C GLU A 52 -6.76 -5.63 -15.12
N GLY A 53 -5.84 -4.82 -15.65
CA GLY A 53 -4.69 -4.29 -14.93
C GLY A 53 -5.09 -3.34 -13.81
N TYR A 54 -5.37 -3.89 -12.63
CA TYR A 54 -5.59 -3.13 -11.42
C TYR A 54 -4.52 -3.49 -10.39
N LEU A 55 -4.15 -2.51 -9.57
CA LEU A 55 -3.32 -2.80 -8.41
C LEU A 55 -4.19 -3.60 -7.43
N ALA A 56 -3.89 -4.88 -7.28
CA ALA A 56 -4.72 -5.82 -6.54
C ALA A 56 -4.28 -6.00 -5.08
N LYS A 57 -3.07 -5.53 -4.73
CA LYS A 57 -2.51 -5.71 -3.39
C LYS A 57 -1.41 -4.73 -3.04
N ALA A 58 -1.37 -4.34 -1.78
CA ALA A 58 -0.22 -3.70 -1.14
C ALA A 58 0.61 -4.78 -0.43
N VAL A 59 1.92 -4.78 -0.65
CA VAL A 59 2.81 -5.82 -0.13
C VAL A 59 3.95 -5.19 0.63
N TRP A 60 4.26 -5.73 1.82
CA TRP A 60 5.41 -5.34 2.62
C TRP A 60 6.26 -6.56 2.94
N ALA A 61 7.58 -6.39 2.85
CA ALA A 61 8.50 -7.32 3.49
C ALA A 61 8.42 -7.15 5.02
N MET A 62 8.32 -8.25 5.75
CA MET A 62 8.23 -8.25 7.20
C MET A 62 9.23 -9.22 7.82
N SER A 63 9.72 -8.89 9.00
CA SER A 63 10.43 -9.84 9.83
C SER A 63 9.46 -10.85 10.47
N ALA A 64 9.99 -11.97 10.95
CA ALA A 64 9.18 -12.99 11.61
C ALA A 64 8.45 -12.44 12.85
N ARG A 65 9.11 -11.55 13.62
CA ARG A 65 8.54 -10.96 14.85
C ARG A 65 7.38 -10.00 14.61
N SER A 66 7.17 -9.57 13.36
CA SER A 66 6.21 -8.50 13.02
C SER A 66 4.91 -9.04 12.44
N ILE A 67 4.91 -10.28 11.95
CA ILE A 67 3.74 -10.91 11.31
C ILE A 67 2.52 -10.90 12.24
N ASP A 68 2.67 -11.34 13.49
CA ASP A 68 1.55 -11.45 14.42
C ASP A 68 1.05 -10.07 14.86
N ALA A 69 1.97 -9.15 15.16
CA ALA A 69 1.64 -7.79 15.56
C ALA A 69 0.88 -7.04 14.45
N ALA A 70 1.36 -7.13 13.21
CA ALA A 70 0.68 -6.54 12.05
C ALA A 70 -0.68 -7.18 11.80
N SER A 71 -0.80 -8.50 11.97
CA SER A 71 -2.07 -9.21 11.80
C SER A 71 -3.11 -8.73 12.82
N ALA A 72 -2.73 -8.67 14.09
CA ALA A 72 -3.60 -8.19 15.16
C ALA A 72 -4.06 -6.74 14.91
N TRP A 73 -3.14 -5.87 14.49
CA TRP A 73 -3.44 -4.48 14.17
C TRP A 73 -4.48 -4.38 13.05
N LYS A 74 -4.27 -5.09 11.94
CA LYS A 74 -5.18 -5.05 10.79
C LYS A 74 -6.59 -5.54 11.14
N THR A 75 -6.71 -6.67 11.84
CA THR A 75 -8.00 -7.17 12.33
C THR A 75 -8.70 -6.16 13.24
N GLN A 76 -7.96 -5.44 14.08
CA GLN A 76 -8.53 -4.49 15.03
C GLN A 76 -9.07 -3.21 14.35
N TYR A 77 -8.38 -2.69 13.33
CA TYR A 77 -8.63 -1.34 12.82
C TYR A 77 -9.17 -1.28 11.39
N LEU A 78 -8.86 -2.25 10.54
CA LEU A 78 -9.17 -2.16 9.11
C LEU A 78 -10.51 -2.79 8.71
N GLY A 79 -11.15 -3.57 9.58
CA GLY A 79 -12.39 -4.28 9.23
C GLY A 79 -12.18 -5.21 8.02
N VAL A 80 -11.06 -5.92 8.03
CA VAL A 80 -10.60 -6.78 6.93
C VAL A 80 -11.03 -8.23 7.13
N GLU A 81 -11.10 -8.96 6.02
CA GLU A 81 -11.22 -10.41 6.02
C GLU A 81 -9.85 -11.07 6.11
N ASP A 82 -9.76 -12.12 6.91
CA ASP A 82 -8.56 -12.93 7.05
C ASP A 82 -8.38 -13.82 5.82
N ASP A 83 -7.28 -13.62 5.10
CA ASP A 83 -6.89 -14.42 3.92
C ASP A 83 -5.50 -15.04 4.13
N ARG A 84 -5.14 -15.31 5.40
CA ARG A 84 -3.93 -16.05 5.73
C ARG A 84 -4.11 -17.50 5.34
N GLN A 85 -3.31 -17.98 4.40
CA GLN A 85 -3.28 -19.39 4.01
C GLN A 85 -1.83 -19.91 4.04
N PRO A 86 -1.63 -21.23 4.15
CA PRO A 86 -0.33 -21.85 3.89
C PRO A 86 0.09 -21.52 2.45
N HIS A 87 1.12 -20.69 2.31
CA HIS A 87 1.57 -20.18 1.01
C HIS A 87 3.07 -20.39 0.84
N ASP A 88 3.50 -20.50 -0.42
CA ASP A 88 4.92 -20.58 -0.81
C ASP A 88 5.74 -19.36 -0.41
N CYS A 89 5.09 -18.27 0.03
CA CYS A 89 5.75 -17.07 0.54
C CYS A 89 6.16 -17.18 2.03
N GLY A 90 5.75 -18.25 2.74
CA GLY A 90 6.00 -18.47 4.16
C GLY A 90 4.96 -17.84 5.07
N SER A 91 5.33 -17.63 6.35
CA SER A 91 4.49 -16.90 7.31
C SER A 91 4.11 -15.53 6.76
N ASN A 92 2.84 -15.15 6.94
CA ASN A 92 2.31 -13.93 6.34
C ASN A 92 1.23 -13.28 7.22
N SER A 93 1.04 -11.99 6.97
CA SER A 93 -0.01 -11.16 7.52
C SER A 93 -0.88 -10.70 6.35
N ARG A 94 -1.61 -11.65 5.75
CA ARG A 94 -2.41 -11.45 4.54
C ARG A 94 -3.89 -11.24 4.87
N PHE A 95 -4.43 -10.14 4.40
CA PHE A 95 -5.80 -9.71 4.66
C PHE A 95 -6.42 -9.11 3.41
N ILE A 96 -7.74 -9.03 3.41
CA ILE A 96 -8.51 -8.49 2.31
C ILE A 96 -9.38 -7.34 2.80
N ILE A 97 -9.36 -6.23 2.07
CA ILE A 97 -10.36 -5.17 2.21
C ILE A 97 -11.48 -5.47 1.21
N SER A 98 -12.64 -5.85 1.73
CA SER A 98 -13.79 -6.20 0.90
C SER A 98 -14.54 -4.95 0.45
N ASN A 99 -14.56 -4.71 -0.86
CA ASN A 99 -15.32 -3.62 -1.47
C ASN A 99 -16.74 -4.07 -1.87
N PHE A 100 -17.51 -4.61 -0.92
CA PHE A 100 -18.81 -5.26 -1.18
C PHE A 100 -19.87 -4.36 -1.83
N THR A 101 -19.71 -3.04 -1.84
CA THR A 101 -20.68 -2.13 -2.48
C THR A 101 -20.66 -2.21 -3.99
N LEU A 102 -19.56 -2.65 -4.60
CA LEU A 102 -19.30 -2.40 -6.03
C LEU A 102 -19.07 -3.65 -6.88
N GLY A 103 -19.20 -4.86 -6.32
CA GLY A 103 -19.09 -6.11 -7.09
C GLY A 103 -17.71 -6.35 -7.73
N THR A 104 -16.68 -5.56 -7.36
CA THR A 104 -15.30 -5.64 -7.85
C THR A 104 -14.38 -6.35 -6.85
N PRO A 105 -13.24 -6.90 -7.32
CA PRO A 105 -12.39 -7.79 -6.52
C PRO A 105 -11.80 -7.16 -5.26
N LEU A 106 -11.58 -8.05 -4.30
CA LEU A 106 -10.92 -7.90 -3.01
C LEU A 106 -9.52 -7.26 -3.16
N PHE A 107 -9.21 -6.20 -2.40
CA PHE A 107 -7.86 -5.63 -2.34
C PHE A 107 -7.03 -6.30 -1.23
N GLY A 108 -5.88 -6.86 -1.59
CA GLY A 108 -5.02 -7.58 -0.64
C GLY A 108 -4.06 -6.67 0.13
N LEU A 109 -4.01 -6.80 1.44
CA LEU A 109 -2.95 -6.28 2.29
C LEU A 109 -2.03 -7.42 2.70
N HIS A 110 -0.78 -7.41 2.27
CA HIS A 110 0.07 -8.58 2.35
C HIS A 110 1.42 -8.26 3.01
N GLY A 111 1.52 -8.54 4.31
CA GLY A 111 2.81 -8.65 4.98
C GLY A 111 3.42 -10.03 4.71
N VAL A 112 4.61 -10.09 4.11
CA VAL A 112 5.29 -11.35 3.76
C VAL A 112 6.55 -11.52 4.58
N HIS A 113 6.74 -12.68 5.20
CA HIS A 113 8.01 -12.97 5.85
C HIS A 113 9.16 -12.91 4.84
N ALA A 114 10.04 -11.93 5.01
CA ALA A 114 11.05 -11.57 4.04
C ALA A 114 12.01 -12.73 3.74
N ALA A 115 12.39 -13.50 4.76
CA ALA A 115 13.26 -14.65 4.59
C ALA A 115 12.61 -15.80 3.77
N GLY A 116 11.29 -15.77 3.58
CA GLY A 116 10.54 -16.79 2.83
C GLY A 116 10.49 -18.14 3.54
N VAL A 117 10.01 -19.16 2.83
CA VAL A 117 9.96 -20.53 3.34
C VAL A 117 11.39 -21.02 3.61
N SER A 118 11.60 -21.55 4.81
CA SER A 118 12.89 -22.10 5.27
C SER A 118 14.09 -21.14 5.12
N GLY A 119 13.85 -19.82 5.11
CA GLY A 119 14.91 -18.82 4.99
C GLY A 119 15.53 -18.70 3.58
N ALA A 120 14.86 -19.18 2.53
CA ALA A 120 15.35 -19.16 1.14
C ALA A 120 15.79 -17.77 0.63
N ARG A 121 15.31 -16.69 1.25
CA ARG A 121 15.63 -15.29 0.90
C ARG A 121 16.41 -14.56 1.99
N SER A 122 16.82 -15.23 3.06
CA SER A 122 17.53 -14.61 4.20
C SER A 122 18.83 -13.90 3.80
N HIS A 123 19.48 -14.35 2.72
CA HIS A 123 20.70 -13.73 2.18
C HIS A 123 20.45 -12.70 1.07
N THR A 124 19.19 -12.43 0.71
CA THR A 124 18.85 -11.47 -0.36
C THR A 124 18.66 -10.04 0.14
N SER A 125 18.51 -9.85 1.45
CA SER A 125 18.58 -8.53 2.07
C SER A 125 20.04 -8.05 2.08
N GLY A 126 20.26 -6.79 1.72
CA GLY A 126 21.58 -6.14 1.81
C GLY A 126 22.07 -6.00 3.26
N GLU A 127 22.95 -5.04 3.52
CA GLU A 127 23.57 -4.85 4.85
C GLU A 127 22.57 -4.52 5.98
N ILE A 128 21.37 -4.06 5.64
CA ILE A 128 20.30 -3.76 6.61
C ILE A 128 19.26 -4.87 6.55
N SER A 129 19.03 -5.52 7.70
CA SER A 129 17.96 -6.50 7.85
C SER A 129 16.58 -5.84 7.84
N VAL A 130 15.54 -6.60 7.50
CA VAL A 130 14.15 -6.13 7.57
C VAL A 130 13.78 -5.72 8.99
N GLU A 131 14.23 -6.48 9.99
CA GLU A 131 14.07 -6.14 11.41
C GLU A 131 14.66 -4.76 11.72
N ARG A 132 15.87 -4.47 11.23
CA ARG A 132 16.49 -3.17 11.48
C ARG A 132 15.74 -2.03 10.79
N MET A 133 15.17 -2.25 9.60
CA MET A 133 14.33 -1.26 8.94
C MET A 133 13.05 -0.95 9.75
N GLU A 134 12.42 -1.99 10.31
CA GLU A 134 11.25 -1.83 11.18
C GLU A 134 11.59 -1.06 12.47
N ASP A 135 12.73 -1.36 13.10
CA ASP A 135 13.21 -0.63 14.27
C ASP A 135 13.47 0.85 13.95
N ILE A 136 14.07 1.14 12.79
CA ILE A 136 14.28 2.52 12.33
C ILE A 136 12.95 3.25 12.17
N LEU A 137 11.92 2.60 11.62
CA LEU A 137 10.60 3.20 11.48
C LEU A 137 9.96 3.50 12.84
N ASP A 138 10.04 2.57 13.80
CA ASP A 138 9.60 2.82 15.18
C ASP A 138 10.35 3.99 15.84
N GLU A 139 11.65 4.15 15.55
CA GLU A 139 12.49 5.25 16.07
C GLU A 139 12.12 6.61 15.45
N VAL A 140 11.90 6.68 14.13
CA VAL A 140 11.69 7.95 13.40
C VAL A 140 10.22 8.36 13.27
N ILE A 141 9.29 7.44 13.50
CA ILE A 141 7.85 7.71 13.53
C ILE A 141 7.40 7.74 14.99
N GLU A 142 7.59 8.91 15.61
CA GLU A 142 7.11 9.13 16.98
C GLU A 142 5.59 9.00 17.06
N GLY A 143 4.88 9.26 15.96
CA GLY A 143 3.45 9.03 15.80
C GLY A 143 2.55 10.13 16.38
N THR A 144 3.09 11.16 17.02
CA THR A 144 2.36 12.36 17.46
C THR A 144 2.68 13.59 16.62
N THR A 145 3.81 13.56 15.92
CA THR A 145 4.25 14.60 14.99
C THR A 145 4.38 14.00 13.60
N TYR A 146 4.07 14.79 12.57
CA TYR A 146 4.27 14.37 11.19
C TYR A 146 5.75 14.08 10.93
N SER A 147 6.03 12.97 10.24
CA SER A 147 7.36 12.58 9.79
C SER A 147 7.30 12.33 8.29
N PRO A 148 8.26 12.80 7.48
CA PRO A 148 8.35 12.45 6.06
C PRO A 148 8.28 10.95 5.77
N TRP A 149 8.72 10.11 6.72
CA TRP A 149 8.60 8.66 6.61
C TRP A 149 7.16 8.16 6.50
N MET A 150 6.19 8.93 7.02
CA MET A 150 4.76 8.65 6.92
C MET A 150 4.22 8.73 5.49
N ASP A 151 4.98 9.27 4.53
CA ASP A 151 4.63 9.21 3.10
C ASP A 151 4.95 7.85 2.45
N ASN A 152 5.43 6.86 3.21
CA ASN A 152 5.50 5.47 2.76
C ASN A 152 4.27 4.68 3.23
N HIS A 153 3.08 5.10 2.79
CA HIS A 153 1.82 4.56 3.29
C HIS A 153 0.95 3.95 2.20
N PHE A 154 -0.01 3.17 2.67
CA PHE A 154 -1.18 2.76 1.90
C PHE A 154 -2.40 3.56 2.37
N ALA A 155 -3.06 4.23 1.43
CA ALA A 155 -4.17 5.13 1.71
C ALA A 155 -5.52 4.47 1.45
N LEU A 156 -6.43 4.71 2.39
CA LEU A 156 -7.80 4.25 2.40
C LEU A 156 -8.73 5.46 2.51
N TYR A 157 -9.84 5.47 1.79
CA TYR A 157 -10.95 6.35 2.09
C TYR A 157 -11.80 5.74 3.19
N ARG A 158 -12.31 6.58 4.09
CA ARG A 158 -13.32 6.21 5.09
C ARG A 158 -14.22 7.41 5.33
N TYR A 159 -15.55 7.22 5.29
CA TYR A 159 -16.47 8.35 5.45
C TYR A 159 -16.33 9.06 6.81
N ASP A 160 -16.31 8.32 7.92
CA ASP A 160 -16.13 8.90 9.26
C ASP A 160 -14.87 8.38 9.97
N LEU A 161 -13.98 9.32 10.32
CA LEU A 161 -12.74 9.06 11.04
C LEU A 161 -12.90 9.07 12.57
N VAL A 162 -14.02 9.59 13.12
CA VAL A 162 -14.24 9.71 14.57
C VAL A 162 -14.16 8.36 15.29
N PRO A 163 -14.79 7.26 14.80
CA PRO A 163 -14.66 5.94 15.42
C PRO A 163 -13.22 5.42 15.42
N LEU A 164 -12.47 5.67 14.35
CA LEU A 164 -11.08 5.22 14.22
C LEU A 164 -10.17 5.97 15.19
N VAL A 165 -10.27 7.30 15.24
CA VAL A 165 -9.53 8.15 16.19
C VAL A 165 -9.83 7.73 17.64
N SER A 166 -11.09 7.41 17.95
CA SER A 166 -11.48 6.92 19.28
C SER A 166 -10.83 5.58 19.61
N LYS A 167 -10.82 4.63 18.67
CA LYS A 167 -10.18 3.33 18.83
C LYS A 167 -8.66 3.46 19.04
N PHE A 168 -7.99 4.28 18.23
CA PHE A 168 -6.55 4.49 18.37
C PHE A 168 -6.19 5.05 19.75
N ARG A 169 -6.94 6.04 20.24
CA ARG A 169 -6.71 6.58 21.58
C ARG A 169 -6.92 5.57 22.68
N ALA A 170 -8.03 4.82 22.62
CA ALA A 170 -8.33 3.81 23.62
C ALA A 170 -7.23 2.73 23.70
N ALA A 171 -6.59 2.44 22.57
CA ALA A 171 -5.50 1.46 22.47
C ALA A 171 -4.10 2.05 22.68
N GLY A 172 -3.96 3.38 22.86
CA GLY A 172 -2.65 4.04 22.91
C GLY A 172 -1.88 3.97 21.58
N GLN A 173 -2.55 3.70 20.47
CA GLN A 173 -1.96 3.76 19.13
C GLN A 173 -1.59 5.22 18.84
N LYS A 174 -0.37 5.43 18.37
CA LYS A 174 0.09 6.75 17.96
C LYS A 174 -0.34 7.03 16.53
N PHE A 175 -0.86 8.23 16.28
CA PHE A 175 -1.32 8.68 14.97
C PHE A 175 -1.27 10.20 14.88
N VAL A 176 -1.13 10.70 13.65
CA VAL A 176 -1.27 12.12 13.34
C VAL A 176 -2.57 12.37 12.61
N VAL A 177 -3.15 13.56 12.83
CA VAL A 177 -4.31 14.01 12.06
C VAL A 177 -3.91 15.24 11.27
N LEU A 178 -4.11 15.18 9.96
CA LEU A 178 -3.81 16.26 9.03
C LEU A 178 -5.11 16.84 8.46
N SER A 179 -5.07 18.10 8.03
CA SER A 179 -6.04 18.65 7.08
C SER A 179 -5.32 19.16 5.84
N TRP A 180 -5.95 19.06 4.68
CA TRP A 180 -5.40 19.52 3.40
C TRP A 180 -6.55 19.83 2.44
N ASP A 181 -6.31 20.60 1.38
CA ASP A 181 -7.34 20.92 0.41
C ASP A 181 -7.04 20.26 -0.94
N ALA A 182 -8.09 19.80 -1.62
CA ALA A 182 -8.08 19.39 -3.01
C ALA A 182 -9.49 19.58 -3.60
N ASP A 183 -9.57 19.83 -4.90
CA ASP A 183 -10.84 19.90 -5.63
C ASP A 183 -11.88 20.86 -4.99
N GLY A 184 -11.41 21.94 -4.35
CA GLY A 184 -12.26 22.93 -3.68
C GLY A 184 -12.85 22.49 -2.33
N LEU A 185 -12.44 21.33 -1.81
CA LEU A 185 -12.88 20.77 -0.52
C LEU A 185 -11.69 20.64 0.45
N THR A 186 -12.00 20.64 1.75
CA THR A 186 -11.03 20.28 2.79
C THR A 186 -11.20 18.81 3.16
N PHE A 187 -10.09 18.08 3.11
CA PHE A 187 -9.97 16.70 3.54
C PHE A 187 -9.15 16.60 4.82
N TYR A 188 -9.28 15.45 5.47
CA TYR A 188 -8.64 15.08 6.70
C TYR A 188 -8.00 13.71 6.54
N SER A 189 -6.77 13.58 7.01
CA SER A 189 -6.05 12.32 7.03
C SER A 189 -5.75 11.90 8.46
N VAL A 190 -5.98 10.64 8.80
CA VAL A 190 -5.43 9.99 9.99
C VAL A 190 -4.33 9.06 9.53
N ILE A 191 -3.08 9.29 9.95
CA ILE A 191 -1.95 8.45 9.56
C ILE A 191 -1.41 7.72 10.79
N ALA A 192 -1.30 6.39 10.69
CA ALA A 192 -0.83 5.53 11.75
C ALA A 192 0.20 4.52 11.23
N HIS A 193 1.27 4.34 12.00
CA HIS A 193 2.28 3.32 11.78
C HIS A 193 1.98 2.11 12.66
N VAL A 194 2.09 0.92 12.06
CA VAL A 194 1.93 -0.35 12.76
C VAL A 194 3.26 -0.70 13.41
N ALA A 195 3.28 -0.67 14.75
CA ALA A 195 4.49 -0.86 15.53
C ALA A 195 5.26 -2.13 15.15
N LYS A 196 6.60 -2.04 15.14
CA LYS A 196 7.53 -3.09 14.75
C LYS A 196 7.38 -3.55 13.30
N SER A 197 6.74 -2.79 12.43
CA SER A 197 6.54 -3.20 11.04
C SER A 197 6.88 -2.08 10.05
N GLN A 198 6.83 -2.39 8.75
CA GLN A 198 6.94 -1.37 7.69
C GLN A 198 5.58 -0.84 7.23
N GLU A 199 4.47 -1.29 7.82
CA GLU A 199 3.13 -0.90 7.42
C GLU A 199 2.76 0.48 8.00
N ILE A 200 2.44 1.41 7.11
CA ILE A 200 1.88 2.72 7.44
C ILE A 200 0.57 2.86 6.69
N TYR A 201 -0.48 3.25 7.39
CA TYR A 201 -1.82 3.43 6.83
C TYR A 201 -2.25 4.88 6.96
N GLU A 202 -2.81 5.41 5.88
CA GLU A 202 -3.49 6.70 5.86
C GLU A 202 -4.99 6.49 5.63
N PHE A 203 -5.84 7.13 6.44
CA PHE A 203 -7.29 7.13 6.28
C PHE A 203 -7.75 8.54 5.95
N ILE A 204 -8.34 8.70 4.78
CA ILE A 204 -8.76 9.97 4.21
C ILE A 204 -10.27 10.11 4.33
N SER A 205 -10.73 11.28 4.75
CA SER A 205 -12.14 11.66 4.77
C SER A 205 -12.32 13.14 4.46
N HIS A 206 -13.48 13.52 3.92
CA HIS A 206 -13.92 14.91 3.87
C HIS A 206 -14.60 15.37 5.17
N GLN A 207 -14.97 14.44 6.05
CA GLN A 207 -15.58 14.73 7.35
C GLN A 207 -14.51 15.02 8.39
N LYS A 208 -14.63 16.18 9.04
CA LYS A 208 -13.71 16.59 10.11
C LYS A 208 -13.84 15.63 11.30
N PRO A 209 -12.74 14.98 11.76
CA PRO A 209 -12.78 14.18 12.99
C PRO A 209 -12.90 15.10 14.21
N THR A 210 -14.12 15.33 14.69
CA THR A 210 -14.43 16.27 15.77
C THR A 210 -13.80 15.90 17.11
N ASN A 211 -13.41 14.64 17.28
CA ASN A 211 -12.71 14.18 18.46
C ASN A 211 -11.19 14.36 18.37
N ALA A 212 -10.58 14.74 17.24
CA ALA A 212 -9.13 14.97 17.14
C ALA A 212 -8.67 16.11 18.08
N TYR A 213 -7.55 15.91 18.79
CA TYR A 213 -7.02 16.91 19.75
C TYR A 213 -6.31 18.04 19.00
N GLU A 214 -5.61 17.66 17.93
CA GLU A 214 -4.89 18.53 17.04
C GLU A 214 -5.13 18.05 15.62
N ILE A 215 -5.24 19.00 14.69
CA ILE A 215 -5.32 18.75 13.25
C ILE A 215 -4.29 19.67 12.60
N VAL A 216 -3.21 19.10 12.11
CA VAL A 216 -2.10 19.84 11.51
C VAL A 216 -2.46 20.16 10.06
N ARG A 217 -2.33 21.42 9.65
CA ARG A 217 -2.53 21.79 8.25
C ARG A 217 -1.34 21.29 7.42
N PHE A 218 -1.62 20.50 6.39
CA PHE A 218 -0.64 20.02 5.42
C PHE A 218 -0.66 20.91 4.16
N PRO A 219 0.51 21.25 3.60
CA PRO A 219 0.60 22.28 2.55
C PRO A 219 0.17 21.80 1.16
N VAL A 220 0.05 20.49 0.95
CA VAL A 220 -0.31 19.89 -0.34
C VAL A 220 -1.45 18.90 -0.22
N ALA A 221 -2.12 18.66 -1.34
CA ALA A 221 -3.05 17.56 -1.46
C ALA A 221 -2.34 16.22 -1.20
N ARG A 222 -2.98 15.35 -0.41
CA ARG A 222 -2.47 13.99 -0.14
C ARG A 222 -3.10 12.94 -1.04
N HIS A 223 -4.14 13.31 -1.77
CA HIS A 223 -4.76 12.50 -2.80
C HIS A 223 -5.45 13.40 -3.82
N TYR A 224 -5.53 12.94 -5.06
CA TYR A 224 -6.24 13.63 -6.12
C TYR A 224 -7.47 12.82 -6.51
N PHE A 225 -8.67 13.37 -6.33
CA PHE A 225 -9.92 12.70 -6.67
C PHE A 225 -10.37 13.00 -8.12
N GLY A 226 -9.68 13.90 -8.83
CA GLY A 226 -9.98 14.22 -10.22
C GLY A 226 -11.38 14.78 -10.44
N GLY A 227 -11.93 15.47 -9.45
CA GLY A 227 -13.31 15.97 -9.49
C GLY A 227 -14.38 14.88 -9.42
N ARG A 228 -14.01 13.62 -9.14
CA ARG A 228 -14.92 12.46 -9.02
C ARG A 228 -15.34 12.20 -7.58
N PHE A 229 -15.08 13.13 -6.67
CA PHE A 229 -15.51 13.00 -5.28
C PHE A 229 -17.01 13.28 -5.19
N GLU A 230 -17.84 12.30 -5.56
CA GLU A 230 -19.23 12.26 -5.11
C GLU A 230 -19.23 11.84 -3.64
N SER A 231 -20.00 12.51 -2.79
CA SER A 231 -20.01 12.20 -1.35
C SER A 231 -20.40 10.74 -1.16
N LEU A 232 -19.41 9.89 -0.95
CA LEU A 232 -19.63 8.48 -0.72
C LEU A 232 -20.65 8.37 0.43
N GLU A 233 -21.63 7.49 0.27
CA GLU A 233 -22.65 7.24 1.28
C GLU A 233 -22.00 7.07 2.66
N ALA A 234 -22.74 7.35 3.73
CA ALA A 234 -22.26 7.28 5.12
C ALA A 234 -21.97 5.84 5.60
N ASP A 235 -21.52 4.96 4.71
CA ASP A 235 -21.01 3.66 5.05
C ASP A 235 -19.58 3.83 5.61
N ASN A 236 -19.35 3.21 6.77
CA ASN A 236 -18.09 3.33 7.51
C ASN A 236 -17.03 2.34 7.03
N ARG A 237 -17.09 1.90 5.77
CA ARG A 237 -16.13 0.95 5.19
C ARG A 237 -14.87 1.67 4.75
N ASN A 238 -13.81 0.89 4.59
CA ASN A 238 -12.55 1.36 4.04
C ASN A 238 -12.53 1.03 2.54
N VAL A 239 -12.23 2.03 1.71
CA VAL A 239 -12.06 1.86 0.26
C VAL A 239 -10.60 2.13 -0.07
N ALA A 240 -9.94 1.22 -0.75
CA ALA A 240 -8.56 1.41 -1.16
C ALA A 240 -8.45 2.60 -2.13
N LEU A 241 -7.49 3.51 -1.90
CA LEU A 241 -7.32 4.71 -2.74
C LEU A 241 -6.02 4.69 -3.54
N HIS A 242 -4.88 4.73 -2.85
CA HIS A 242 -3.58 4.87 -3.47
C HIS A 242 -2.47 4.33 -2.57
N PHE A 243 -1.27 4.20 -3.12
CA PHE A 243 -0.06 4.09 -2.32
C PHE A 243 0.78 5.35 -2.49
N SER A 244 1.53 5.68 -1.44
CA SER A 244 2.54 6.73 -1.48
C SER A 244 3.88 6.14 -1.10
N GLN A 245 4.95 6.58 -1.76
CA GLN A 245 6.31 6.20 -1.44
C GLN A 245 7.22 7.42 -1.42
N THR A 246 8.12 7.47 -0.44
CA THR A 246 9.23 8.42 -0.51
C THR A 246 10.37 7.85 -1.35
N THR A 247 11.01 8.68 -2.15
CA THR A 247 12.21 8.36 -2.93
C THR A 247 13.33 9.34 -2.61
N ARG A 248 14.56 8.96 -2.98
CA ARG A 248 15.75 9.82 -2.95
C ARG A 248 16.04 10.48 -4.29
N ASP A 249 15.46 9.92 -5.34
CA ASP A 249 15.65 10.36 -6.71
C ASP A 249 14.29 10.25 -7.40
N LEU A 250 13.57 11.38 -7.40
CA LEU A 250 12.26 11.47 -8.04
C LEU A 250 12.38 11.29 -9.55
N THR A 251 13.45 11.79 -10.16
CA THR A 251 13.70 11.64 -11.60
C THR A 251 13.85 10.17 -11.97
N HIS A 252 14.65 9.41 -11.20
CA HIS A 252 14.81 7.98 -11.43
C HIS A 252 13.50 7.21 -11.24
N ALA A 253 12.72 7.53 -10.20
CA ALA A 253 11.42 6.90 -9.98
C ALA A 253 10.46 7.18 -11.14
N VAL A 254 10.35 8.44 -11.58
CA VAL A 254 9.52 8.81 -12.75
C VAL A 254 9.95 8.07 -14.00
N HIS A 255 11.25 7.98 -14.28
CA HIS A 255 11.76 7.20 -15.41
C HIS A 255 11.42 5.71 -15.28
N PHE A 256 11.49 5.13 -14.08
CA PHE A 256 11.07 3.73 -13.88
C PHE A 256 9.59 3.54 -14.23
N PHE A 257 8.68 4.37 -13.70
CA PHE A 257 7.25 4.27 -14.00
C PHE A 257 6.97 4.45 -15.50
N LYS A 258 7.64 5.42 -16.14
CA LYS A 258 7.48 5.68 -17.58
C LYS A 258 8.04 4.54 -18.43
N ASP A 259 9.30 4.17 -18.24
CA ASP A 259 10.03 3.31 -19.15
C ASP A 259 9.72 1.81 -18.92
N VAL A 260 9.37 1.43 -17.68
CA VAL A 260 9.11 0.02 -17.31
C VAL A 260 7.62 -0.28 -17.27
N LEU A 261 6.80 0.66 -16.81
CA LEU A 261 5.35 0.44 -16.63
C LEU A 261 4.49 1.15 -17.68
N ASP A 262 5.10 1.94 -18.57
CA ASP A 262 4.39 2.76 -19.57
C ASP A 262 3.39 3.73 -18.92
N LEU A 263 3.78 4.31 -17.78
CA LEU A 263 2.96 5.23 -16.99
C LEU A 263 3.59 6.61 -16.93
N ASP A 264 2.99 7.57 -17.63
CA ASP A 264 3.31 8.99 -17.48
C ASP A 264 2.67 9.56 -16.19
N PRO A 265 3.35 10.50 -15.50
CA PRO A 265 2.77 11.20 -14.37
C PRO A 265 1.60 12.08 -14.85
N ILE A 266 0.46 11.98 -14.15
CA ILE A 266 -0.71 12.82 -14.40
C ILE A 266 -0.62 14.18 -13.69
N ASP A 267 0.23 14.26 -12.67
CA ASP A 267 0.56 15.48 -11.97
C ASP A 267 1.98 15.38 -11.41
N GLN A 268 2.67 16.52 -11.34
CA GLN A 268 4.00 16.64 -10.79
C GLN A 268 4.27 18.07 -10.33
N GLY A 269 4.98 18.22 -9.23
CA GLY A 269 5.20 19.55 -8.69
C GLY A 269 6.20 19.63 -7.54
N THR A 270 6.27 20.83 -6.97
CA THR A 270 7.09 21.17 -5.81
C THR A 270 6.18 21.58 -4.66
N PHE A 271 6.63 21.36 -3.44
CA PHE A 271 6.01 21.89 -2.23
C PHE A 271 7.06 22.35 -1.23
N ASP A 272 6.60 22.99 -0.14
CA ASP A 272 7.50 23.41 0.92
C ASP A 272 8.15 22.19 1.59
N GLY A 273 9.40 21.94 1.23
CA GLY A 273 10.18 20.80 1.67
C GLY A 273 10.33 19.65 0.68
N GLY A 274 9.85 19.75 -0.58
CA GLY A 274 10.04 18.64 -1.52
C GLY A 274 9.42 18.75 -2.91
N ARG A 275 9.37 17.59 -3.58
CA ARG A 275 8.83 17.36 -4.91
C ARG A 275 7.98 16.10 -4.96
N PHE A 276 7.05 16.02 -5.89
CA PHE A 276 6.18 14.85 -6.05
C PHE A 276 5.85 14.55 -7.52
N ALA A 277 5.44 13.31 -7.75
CA ALA A 277 4.80 12.85 -8.98
C ALA A 277 3.63 11.91 -8.63
N ILE A 278 2.52 12.05 -9.34
CA ILE A 278 1.32 11.20 -9.22
C ILE A 278 1.12 10.48 -10.53
N PHE A 279 0.87 9.18 -10.46
CA PHE A 279 0.65 8.29 -11.60
C PHE A 279 -0.78 7.78 -11.56
N ASN A 280 -1.43 7.66 -12.73
CA ASN A 280 -2.66 6.89 -12.84
C ASN A 280 -2.31 5.44 -13.16
N LEU A 281 -2.61 4.53 -12.24
CA LEU A 281 -2.32 3.10 -12.32
C LEU A 281 -3.45 2.30 -12.97
N SER A 282 -4.55 2.96 -13.35
CA SER A 282 -5.68 2.31 -14.01
C SER A 282 -5.54 2.33 -15.53
N THR A 283 -5.72 1.19 -16.16
CA THR A 283 -5.49 1.00 -17.60
C THR A 283 -6.71 1.32 -18.49
N HIS A 284 -7.85 1.75 -17.93
CA HIS A 284 -9.07 2.03 -18.71
C HIS A 284 -9.83 3.28 -18.22
N GLU A 285 -10.46 3.96 -19.18
CA GLU A 285 -11.42 5.06 -19.00
C GLU A 285 -12.80 4.59 -18.47
N SER A 286 -13.03 3.29 -18.25
CA SER A 286 -14.29 2.82 -17.65
C SER A 286 -14.23 2.99 -16.13
N THR A 287 -14.58 4.21 -15.73
CA THR A 287 -14.54 4.77 -14.40
C THR A 287 -15.67 4.23 -13.52
N SER A 288 -15.39 3.27 -12.64
CA SER A 288 -16.04 3.30 -11.33
C SER A 288 -15.17 4.14 -10.41
N GLU A 289 -15.76 5.17 -9.79
CA GLU A 289 -15.14 6.27 -9.02
C GLU A 289 -14.25 5.86 -7.83
N MET A 290 -14.18 4.55 -7.55
CA MET A 290 -13.63 3.98 -6.33
C MET A 290 -12.59 2.89 -6.58
N ASN A 291 -12.07 2.76 -7.79
CA ASN A 291 -10.91 1.88 -8.02
C ASN A 291 -9.64 2.60 -7.54
N MET A 292 -8.65 1.84 -7.09
CA MET A 292 -7.34 2.41 -6.81
C MET A 292 -6.72 2.94 -8.10
N HIS A 293 -6.82 4.25 -8.27
CA HIS A 293 -6.37 4.89 -9.49
C HIS A 293 -4.96 5.41 -9.38
N TYR A 294 -4.45 5.69 -8.18
CA TYR A 294 -3.27 6.54 -8.08
C TYR A 294 -2.10 5.88 -7.35
N GLY A 295 -0.90 6.20 -7.79
CA GLY A 295 0.35 5.98 -7.08
C GLY A 295 1.04 7.32 -6.93
N GLN A 296 1.59 7.60 -5.76
CA GLN A 296 2.32 8.83 -5.50
C GLN A 296 3.76 8.50 -5.11
N VAL A 297 4.70 9.26 -5.68
CA VAL A 297 6.10 9.23 -5.29
C VAL A 297 6.53 10.62 -4.88
N GLN A 298 7.21 10.74 -3.74
CA GLN A 298 7.60 12.02 -3.14
C GLN A 298 9.08 12.04 -2.77
N LEU A 299 9.75 13.16 -2.96
CA LEU A 299 11.11 13.41 -2.51
C LEU A 299 11.09 14.60 -1.55
N TRP A 300 11.59 14.41 -0.34
CA TRP A 300 11.79 15.47 0.64
C TRP A 300 13.23 16.01 0.58
N GLU A 301 13.41 17.32 0.66
CA GLU A 301 14.69 18.05 0.49
C GLU A 301 15.26 18.64 1.79
#